data_AF-A0A3B9VAK5-F1
#
_entry.id   AF-A0A3B9VAK5-F1
#
_cell.length_a   1.000
_cell.length_b   1.000
_cell.length_c   1.000
_cell.angle_alpha   90.00
_cell.angle_beta   90.00
_cell.angle_gamma   90.00
#
_symmetry.space_group_name_H-M   'P 1'
#
loop_
_entity.id
_entity.type
_entity.pdbx_description
1 polymer ?
#
loop_
_entity_poly.entity_id
_entity_poly.type
_entity_poly.pdbx_seq_one_letter_code
_entity_poly.pdbx_strand_id
1 'polypeptide(L)'
;MQTISLKSDSPDTVIPLLKNAIDREKRILAESLRVTRERVNKLAKNLAVDIDKLMRGEVKHTASNDMQLLELEGEIEILRHLETEIKELESVEICG
;
A
#
# COMPACT_ATOMS: atom_id res chain seq x y z
N MET A 1 -10.89 -13.69 -14.25
CA MET A 1 -10.98 -13.83 -12.78
C MET A 1 -10.72 -15.27 -12.42
N GLN A 2 -9.97 -15.52 -11.35
CA GLN A 2 -9.75 -16.85 -10.80
C GLN A 2 -10.48 -16.94 -9.46
N THR A 3 -10.97 -18.13 -9.12
CA THR A 3 -11.74 -18.36 -7.88
C THR A 3 -10.85 -19.01 -6.83
N ILE A 4 -10.93 -18.50 -5.60
CA ILE A 4 -10.36 -19.14 -4.41
C ILE A 4 -11.52 -19.87 -3.71
N SER A 5 -11.39 -21.18 -3.49
CA SER A 5 -12.43 -22.00 -2.85
C SER A 5 -12.08 -22.30 -1.40
N LEU A 6 -13.05 -22.11 -0.50
CA LEU A 6 -12.95 -22.40 0.93
C LEU A 6 -14.00 -23.45 1.31
N LYS A 7 -13.65 -24.39 2.19
CA LYS A 7 -14.60 -25.35 2.78
C LYS A 7 -14.89 -24.95 4.22
N SER A 8 -16.16 -25.01 4.61
CA SER A 8 -16.62 -24.71 5.97
C SER A 8 -17.84 -25.55 6.31
N ASP A 9 -17.93 -25.98 7.57
CA ASP A 9 -19.11 -26.67 8.11
C ASP A 9 -20.25 -25.69 8.46
N SER A 10 -20.00 -24.38 8.38
CA SER A 10 -20.95 -23.30 8.73
C SER A 10 -20.84 -22.10 7.77
N PRO A 11 -21.15 -22.28 6.46
CA PRO A 11 -21.00 -21.23 5.45
C PRO A 11 -21.80 -19.96 5.79
N ASP A 12 -23.01 -20.10 6.33
CA ASP A 12 -23.87 -18.98 6.74
C ASP A 12 -23.24 -18.08 7.82
N THR A 13 -22.32 -18.63 8.61
CA THR A 13 -21.57 -17.88 9.62
C THR A 13 -20.25 -17.35 9.05
N VAL A 14 -19.55 -18.15 8.25
CA VAL A 14 -18.21 -17.81 7.76
C VAL A 14 -18.26 -16.74 6.66
N ILE A 15 -19.24 -16.77 5.75
CA ILE A 15 -19.35 -15.79 4.65
C ILE A 15 -19.45 -14.35 5.19
N PRO A 16 -20.34 -14.01 6.14
CA PRO A 16 -20.39 -12.68 6.74
C PRO A 16 -19.08 -12.27 7.44
N LEU A 17 -18.42 -13.20 8.13
CA LEU A 17 -17.14 -12.93 8.80
C LEU A 17 -16.04 -12.56 7.80
N LEU A 18 -15.94 -13.30 6.69
CA LEU A 18 -14.98 -13.01 5.63
C LEU A 18 -15.27 -11.66 4.97
N LYS A 19 -16.54 -11.32 4.70
CA LYS A 19 -16.94 -10.00 4.17
C LYS A 19 -16.48 -8.88 5.11
N ASN A 20 -16.79 -9.01 6.39
CA ASN A 20 -16.38 -8.03 7.40
C ASN A 20 -14.86 -7.92 7.53
N ALA A 21 -14.13 -9.04 7.42
CA ALA A 21 -12.67 -9.06 7.48
C ALA A 21 -12.05 -8.29 6.30
N ILE A 22 -12.53 -8.54 5.08
CA ILE A 22 -12.09 -7.80 3.88
C ILE A 22 -12.40 -6.31 4.00
N ASP A 23 -13.61 -5.95 4.43
CA ASP A 23 -13.98 -4.54 4.59
C ASP A 23 -13.13 -3.83 5.65
N ARG A 24 -12.80 -4.53 6.74
CA ARG A 24 -11.90 -4.01 7.76
C ARG A 24 -10.49 -3.83 7.23
N GLU A 25 -9.98 -4.80 6.48
CA GLU A 25 -8.64 -4.74 5.89
C GLU A 25 -8.52 -3.58 4.91
N LYS A 26 -9.53 -3.38 4.05
CA LYS A 26 -9.62 -2.21 3.15
C LYS A 26 -9.49 -0.89 3.91
N ARG A 27 -10.15 -0.75 5.06
CA ARG A 27 -10.07 0.47 5.89
C ARG A 27 -8.69 0.67 6.50
N ILE A 28 -8.05 -0.41 6.96
CA ILE A 28 -6.70 -0.35 7.52
C ILE A 28 -5.71 0.09 6.44
N LEU A 29 -5.74 -0.56 5.27
CA LEU A 29 -4.86 -0.23 4.16
C LEU A 29 -5.10 1.19 3.64
N ALA A 30 -6.36 1.65 3.56
CA ALA A 30 -6.66 3.02 3.16
C ALA A 30 -6.03 4.06 4.09
N GLU A 31 -6.05 3.81 5.40
CA GLU A 31 -5.44 4.71 6.38
C GLU A 31 -3.91 4.65 6.33
N SER A 32 -3.34 3.44 6.23
CA SER A 32 -1.89 3.26 6.02
C SER A 32 -1.42 3.98 4.76
N LEU A 33 -2.16 3.84 3.66
CA LEU A 33 -1.89 4.51 2.39
C LEU A 33 -1.89 6.04 2.55
N ARG A 34 -2.88 6.59 3.26
CA ARG A 34 -2.97 8.03 3.54
C ARG A 34 -1.74 8.51 4.31
N VAL A 35 -1.39 7.83 5.39
CA VAL A 35 -0.25 8.19 6.26
C VAL A 35 1.07 8.08 5.50
N THR A 36 1.31 7.01 4.76
CA THR A 36 2.53 6.83 3.95
C THR A 36 2.63 7.89 2.86
N ARG A 37 1.52 8.20 2.17
CA ARG A 37 1.50 9.27 1.15
C ARG A 37 1.84 10.63 1.75
N GLU A 38 1.35 10.94 2.95
CA GLU A 38 1.72 12.17 3.67
C GLU A 38 3.22 12.22 4.00
N ARG A 39 3.82 11.10 4.42
CA ARG A 39 5.26 11.00 4.68
C ARG A 39 6.10 11.19 3.42
N VAL A 40 5.76 10.49 2.34
CA VAL A 40 6.42 10.64 1.02
C VAL A 40 6.39 12.09 0.57
N ASN A 41 5.22 12.74 0.62
CA ASN A 41 5.07 14.14 0.23
C ASN A 41 5.91 15.08 1.11
N LYS A 42 5.95 14.84 2.42
CA LYS A 42 6.75 15.63 3.35
C LYS A 42 8.25 15.49 3.08
N LEU A 43 8.74 14.26 2.89
CA LEU A 43 10.14 13.97 2.60
C LEU A 43 10.57 14.57 1.26
N ALA A 44 9.79 14.34 0.20
CA ALA A 44 10.05 14.90 -1.13
C ALA A 44 10.11 16.44 -1.10
N LYS A 45 9.18 17.08 -0.38
CA LYS A 45 9.17 18.54 -0.20
C LYS A 45 10.38 19.04 0.58
N ASN A 46 10.76 18.37 1.67
CA ASN A 46 11.90 18.76 2.48
C ASN A 46 13.23 18.63 1.73
N LEU A 47 13.35 17.62 0.88
CA LEU A 47 14.54 17.38 0.06
C LEU A 47 14.54 18.20 -1.23
N ALA A 48 13.42 18.85 -1.57
CA ALA A 48 13.19 19.51 -2.86
C ALA A 48 13.45 18.58 -4.04
N VAL A 49 13.04 17.31 -3.91
CA VAL A 49 13.29 16.24 -4.87
C VAL A 49 12.04 15.91 -5.67
N ASP A 50 12.24 15.71 -6.97
CA ASP A 50 11.26 15.10 -7.86
C ASP A 50 11.29 13.57 -7.67
N ILE A 51 10.16 13.00 -7.25
CA ILE A 51 10.01 11.57 -6.94
C ILE A 51 10.30 10.71 -8.17
N ASP A 52 9.84 11.11 -9.35
CA ASP A 52 10.02 10.30 -10.56
C ASP A 52 11.49 10.26 -10.98
N LYS A 53 12.21 11.39 -10.80
CA LYS A 53 13.66 11.43 -11.02
C LYS A 53 14.42 10.58 -10.01
N LEU A 54 14.01 10.61 -8.74
CA LEU A 54 14.62 9.80 -7.69
C LEU A 54 14.50 8.31 -8.03
N MET A 55 13.30 7.86 -8.38
CA MET A 55 13.05 6.45 -8.69
C MET A 55 13.70 5.97 -10.00
N ARG A 56 14.15 6.90 -10.87
CA ARG A 56 14.98 6.58 -12.05
C ARG A 56 16.49 6.63 -11.77
N GLY A 57 16.91 6.95 -10.54
CA GLY A 57 18.31 7.10 -10.16
C GLY A 57 18.96 8.38 -10.68
N GLU A 58 18.16 9.37 -11.09
CA GLU A 58 18.64 10.65 -11.62
C GLU A 58 18.97 11.66 -10.52
N VAL A 59 18.63 11.35 -9.26
CA VAL A 59 18.92 12.18 -8.09
C VAL A 59 20.22 11.71 -7.44
N LYS A 60 21.18 12.64 -7.35
CA LYS A 60 22.47 12.34 -6.77
C LYS A 60 22.39 12.23 -5.25
N HIS A 61 22.81 11.08 -4.75
CA HIS A 61 23.07 10.85 -3.33
C HIS A 61 24.42 11.48 -2.95
N THR A 62 24.40 12.32 -1.94
CA THR A 62 25.56 12.96 -1.31
C THR A 62 25.55 12.62 0.18
N ALA A 63 26.70 12.72 0.83
CA ALA A 63 26.80 12.44 2.27
C ALA A 63 25.81 13.26 3.14
N SER A 64 25.31 14.40 2.65
CA SER A 64 24.37 15.25 3.38
C SER A 64 22.89 14.88 3.19
N ASN A 65 22.53 14.11 2.15
CA ASN A 65 21.13 13.77 1.84
C ASN A 65 20.87 12.26 1.70
N ASP A 66 21.91 11.44 1.66
CA ASP A 66 21.86 9.99 1.38
C ASP A 66 20.80 9.27 2.21
N MET A 67 20.87 9.40 3.54
CA MET A 67 19.93 8.73 4.45
C MET A 67 18.48 9.14 4.20
N GLN A 68 18.23 10.42 3.92
CA GLN A 68 16.88 10.92 3.72
C GLN A 68 16.31 10.53 2.34
N LEU A 69 17.18 10.41 1.33
CA LEU A 69 16.80 9.89 0.01
C LEU A 69 16.48 8.40 0.10
N LEU A 70 17.29 7.61 0.81
CA LEU A 70 17.01 6.20 1.07
C LEU A 70 15.69 6.00 1.84
N GLU A 71 15.42 6.84 2.84
CA GLU A 71 14.14 6.84 3.56
C GLU A 71 12.97 7.13 2.61
N LEU A 72 13.12 8.13 1.74
CA LEU A 72 12.09 8.48 0.75
C LEU A 72 11.86 7.34 -0.25
N GLU A 73 12.91 6.71 -0.77
CA GLU A 73 12.81 5.54 -1.66
C GLU A 73 12.06 4.38 -0.98
N GLY A 74 12.39 4.10 0.29
CA GLY A 74 11.70 3.07 1.08
C GLY A 74 10.21 3.38 1.27
N GLU A 75 9.86 4.61 1.62
CA GLU A 75 8.46 5.02 1.80
C GLU A 75 7.68 5.01 0.46
N ILE A 76 8.34 5.30 -0.67
CA ILE A 76 7.73 5.18 -2.01
C ILE A 76 7.42 3.71 -2.34
N GLU A 77 8.32 2.78 -2.01
CA GLU A 77 8.09 1.37 -2.28
C GLU A 77 6.96 0.80 -1.40
N ILE A 78 6.90 1.20 -0.13
CA ILE A 78 5.77 0.89 0.76
C ILE A 78 4.46 1.44 0.17
N LEU A 79 4.47 2.68 -0.32
CA LEU A 79 3.30 3.30 -0.94
C LEU A 79 2.79 2.45 -2.12
N ARG A 80 3.69 2.01 -3.01
CA ARG A 80 3.34 1.18 -4.18
C ARG A 80 2.76 -0.17 -3.78
N HIS A 81 3.33 -0.81 -2.76
CA HIS A 81 2.79 -2.06 -2.23
C HIS A 81 1.37 -1.87 -1.69
N LEU A 82 1.13 -0.83 -0.88
CA LEU A 82 -0.20 -0.52 -0.35
C LEU A 82 -1.22 -0.21 -1.47
N GLU A 83 -0.82 0.54 -2.50
CA GLU A 83 -1.66 0.82 -3.68
C GLU A 83 -2.00 -0.44 -4.47
N THR A 84 -1.08 -1.42 -4.50
CA THR A 84 -1.33 -2.71 -5.13
C THR A 84 -2.30 -3.54 -4.29
N GLU A 85 -2.03 -3.70 -2.99
CA GLU A 85 -2.86 -4.49 -2.09
C GLU A 85 -4.30 -3.98 -2.02
N ILE A 86 -4.51 -2.67 -1.93
CA ILE A 86 -5.86 -2.10 -1.89
C ILE A 86 -6.61 -2.38 -3.19
N LYS A 87 -5.94 -2.25 -4.35
CA LYS A 87 -6.54 -2.53 -5.65
C LYS A 87 -6.92 -4.00 -5.80
N GLU A 88 -6.06 -4.90 -5.33
CA GLU A 88 -6.35 -6.34 -5.33
C GLU A 88 -7.56 -6.63 -4.43
N LEU A 89 -7.60 -6.09 -3.20
CA LEU A 89 -8.72 -6.27 -2.28
C LEU A 89 -10.03 -5.66 -2.79
N GLU A 90 -9.97 -4.52 -3.48
CA GLU A 90 -11.12 -3.89 -4.15
C GLU A 90 -11.72 -4.80 -5.22
N SER A 91 -10.90 -5.64 -5.86
CA SER A 91 -11.35 -6.62 -6.85
C SER A 91 -11.93 -7.91 -6.25
N VAL A 92 -11.79 -8.12 -4.93
CA VAL A 92 -12.29 -9.32 -4.26
C VAL A 92 -13.81 -9.25 -4.06
N GLU A 93 -14.48 -10.26 -4.62
CA GLU A 93 -15.90 -10.53 -4.39
C GLU A 93 -16.05 -11.88 -3.69
N ILE A 94 -16.74 -11.89 -2.54
CA ILE A 94 -17.10 -13.16 -1.89
C ILE A 94 -18.40 -13.66 -2.51
N CYS A 95 -18.24 -14.59 -3.44
CA CYS A 95 -19.33 -15.39 -4.00
C CYS A 95 -19.74 -16.47 -2.99
N GLY A 96 -21.02 -16.54 -2.66
CA GLY A 96 -21.57 -17.52 -1.73
C GLY A 96 -23.07 -17.63 -1.90
#